data_AF-A0A822EXM9-F1
#
_entry.id   AF-A0A822EXM9-F1
#
_cell.length_a   1.000
_cell.length_b   1.000
_cell.length_c   1.000
_cell.angle_alpha   90.00
_cell.angle_beta   90.00
_cell.angle_gamma   90.00
#
_symmetry.space_group_name_H-M   'P 1'
#
loop_
_entity.id
_entity.type
_entity.pdbx_description
1 polymer ?
#
loop_
_entity_poly.entity_id
_entity_poly.type
_entity_poly.pdbx_seq_one_letter_code
_entity_poly.pdbx_strand_id
1 'polypeptide(L)'
;MHSSKLWSKTTEPTSYEQIYQYVEQALDECSAFIDDAENDYFQGSPTLSITASTNQFTNRPLSVITLQAWSQPLNKLREARLLHDIRNGKTIRELLSEAKTGTLYGPITNESVSLMKRILDKTTEQLYSKIPIIIDKITDLMNLMEQYFLSFYEIEHIQDIIQNKRKEKVPDEYLETAYTYEKSRWLHMFEVNKFLKILREIPQRVEDVKGVALSTLSKESQELALRCDCTSLSYILILPECYYEARQALDSLRTWLSEDTKYNDFIQTSLKLLEEKYLEAKKAFEMNKTQLSQIERRAESHRFQLNKLEQENEINEKKYEEFETRLNVKEREYISKRLTYEVYEEQLNKFIQKSKETPDNTDNHVVIEKFQKDLKQLSKELPKLKSHVDAIKTDSIGFIIGYIMIINCKIIY
;
A
#
# COMPACT_ATOMS: atom_id res chain seq x y z
N MET A 1 42.66 16.57 4.79
CA MET A 1 41.51 17.21 4.10
C MET A 1 41.27 16.43 2.82
N HIS A 2 40.43 15.40 2.89
CA HIS A 2 39.98 14.70 1.69
C HIS A 2 38.87 15.54 1.06
N SER A 3 39.07 16.00 -0.18
CA SER A 3 37.99 16.60 -0.95
C SER A 3 36.93 15.52 -1.18
N SER A 4 35.72 15.76 -0.70
CA SER A 4 34.53 15.05 -1.13
C SER A 4 34.51 15.10 -2.67
N LYS A 5 34.75 13.95 -3.29
CA LYS A 5 34.65 13.83 -4.75
C LYS A 5 33.20 14.14 -5.10
N LEU A 6 33.00 15.24 -5.83
CA LEU A 6 31.79 15.52 -6.58
C LEU A 6 31.37 14.23 -7.28
N TRP A 7 30.12 13.78 -7.07
CA TRP A 7 29.58 12.61 -7.76
C TRP A 7 29.78 12.75 -9.27
N SER A 8 30.79 12.06 -9.81
CA SER A 8 30.93 11.84 -11.24
C SER A 8 30.00 10.70 -11.64
N LYS A 9 29.44 10.76 -12.86
CA LYS A 9 28.51 9.79 -13.50
C LYS A 9 28.87 8.28 -13.42
N THR A 10 29.93 7.89 -12.72
CA THR A 10 30.45 6.52 -12.57
C THR A 10 30.25 5.92 -11.17
N THR A 11 29.69 6.66 -10.20
CA THR A 11 29.30 6.13 -8.88
C THR A 11 27.88 6.59 -8.56
N GLU A 12 26.90 6.01 -9.24
CA GLU A 12 25.50 6.19 -8.87
C GLU A 12 25.26 5.60 -7.47
N PRO A 13 24.48 6.28 -6.62
CA PRO A 13 24.14 5.75 -5.30
C PRO A 13 23.40 4.42 -5.46
N THR A 14 23.80 3.43 -4.66
CA THR A 14 23.23 2.08 -4.70
C THR A 14 22.08 1.87 -3.70
N SER A 15 21.78 2.88 -2.87
CA SER A 15 20.73 2.85 -1.84
C SER A 15 20.25 4.25 -1.46
N TYR A 16 19.04 4.37 -0.92
CA TYR A 16 18.49 5.63 -0.40
C TYR A 16 19.28 6.15 0.79
N GLU A 17 19.79 5.28 1.66
CA GLU A 17 20.64 5.68 2.79
C GLU A 17 21.92 6.40 2.33
N GLN A 18 22.53 5.95 1.24
CA GLN A 18 23.70 6.63 0.66
C GLN A 18 23.34 8.01 0.10
N ILE A 19 22.13 8.17 -0.45
CA ILE A 19 21.64 9.45 -0.97
C ILE A 19 21.44 10.41 0.21
N TYR A 20 20.76 10.00 1.27
CA TYR A 20 20.52 10.85 2.43
C TYR A 20 21.81 11.29 3.13
N GLN A 21 22.75 10.37 3.34
CA GLN A 21 24.06 10.70 3.92
C GLN A 21 24.83 11.70 3.06
N TYR A 22 24.79 11.54 1.74
CA TYR A 22 25.46 12.46 0.83
C TYR A 22 24.80 13.85 0.83
N VAL A 23 23.47 13.93 0.79
CA VAL A 23 22.72 15.19 0.86
C VAL A 23 22.97 15.88 2.21
N GLU A 24 22.91 15.15 3.32
CA GLU A 24 23.19 15.67 4.66
C GLU A 24 24.60 16.26 4.75
N GLN A 25 25.61 15.51 4.28
CA GLN A 25 26.99 15.99 4.24
C GLN A 25 27.11 17.24 3.36
N ALA A 26 26.48 17.26 2.19
CA ALA A 26 26.55 18.40 1.28
C ALA A 26 25.84 19.65 1.83
N LEU A 27 24.75 19.48 2.59
CA LEU A 27 24.08 20.55 3.34
C LEU A 27 24.99 21.11 4.45
N ASP A 28 25.70 20.25 5.17
CA ASP A 28 26.68 20.65 6.19
C ASP A 28 27.88 21.39 5.60
N GLU A 29 28.43 20.89 4.49
CA GLU A 29 29.51 21.55 3.75
C GLU A 29 29.08 22.93 3.22
N CYS A 30 27.84 23.05 2.72
CA CYS A 30 27.30 24.33 2.28
C CYS A 30 27.09 25.30 3.45
N SER A 31 26.59 24.83 4.60
CA SER A 31 26.45 25.65 5.81
C SER A 31 27.81 26.15 6.30
N ALA A 32 28.81 25.27 6.37
CA ALA A 32 30.16 25.65 6.77
C ALA A 32 30.77 26.68 5.82
N PHE A 33 30.54 26.54 4.51
CA PHE A 33 30.99 27.52 3.52
C PHE A 33 30.34 28.89 3.71
N ILE A 34 29.03 28.95 4.03
CA ILE A 34 28.35 30.21 4.35
C ILE A 34 28.96 30.83 5.61
N ASP A 35 29.19 30.03 6.65
CA ASP A 35 29.75 30.51 7.91
C ASP A 35 31.17 31.05 7.76
N ASP A 36 31.98 30.42 6.91
CA ASP A 36 33.34 30.84 6.57
C ASP A 36 33.35 32.11 5.70
N ALA A 37 32.46 32.20 4.71
CA ALA A 37 32.32 33.40 3.88
C ALA A 37 31.88 34.62 4.71
N GLU A 38 30.91 34.42 5.61
CA GLU A 38 30.46 35.45 6.55
C GLU A 38 31.57 35.84 7.54
N ASN A 39 32.30 34.86 8.09
CA ASN A 39 33.44 35.12 8.96
C ASN A 39 34.52 35.94 8.28
N ASP A 40 34.89 35.59 7.05
CA ASP A 40 35.87 36.33 6.27
C ASP A 40 35.44 37.80 6.18
N TYR A 41 34.19 38.07 5.75
CA TYR A 41 33.64 39.42 5.68
C TYR A 41 33.88 40.23 6.97
N PHE A 42 33.59 39.64 8.13
CA PHE A 42 33.73 40.34 9.42
C PHE A 42 35.16 40.36 10.00
N GLN A 43 36.01 39.37 9.71
CA GLN A 43 37.40 39.29 10.19
C GLN A 43 38.40 40.08 9.34
N GLY A 44 38.03 40.46 8.11
CA GLY A 44 38.85 41.37 7.28
C GLY A 44 38.92 42.81 7.80
N SER A 45 38.14 43.13 8.82
CA SER A 45 38.19 44.41 9.52
C SER A 45 39.34 44.40 10.52
N PRO A 46 40.21 45.43 10.54
CA PRO A 46 41.11 45.58 11.66
C PRO A 46 40.20 45.77 12.88
N THR A 47 40.25 44.83 13.82
CA THR A 47 39.73 45.03 15.16
C THR A 47 40.49 46.23 15.70
N LEU A 48 39.88 47.42 15.60
CA LEU A 48 40.07 48.43 16.62
C LEU A 48 39.91 47.67 17.94
N SER A 49 40.95 47.71 18.76
CA SER A 49 41.06 47.00 20.03
C SER A 49 39.95 47.44 20.96
N ILE A 50 38.73 46.97 20.72
CA ILE A 50 37.61 47.04 21.65
C ILE A 50 37.98 45.97 22.66
N THR A 51 38.53 46.42 23.79
CA THR A 51 38.81 45.61 24.98
C THR A 51 37.64 44.67 25.24
N ALA A 52 37.86 43.39 24.94
CA ALA A 52 36.88 42.34 25.05
C ALA A 52 36.49 42.15 26.52
N SER A 53 35.24 42.47 26.87
CA SER A 53 34.62 41.84 28.01
C SER A 53 34.20 40.44 27.59
N THR A 54 34.68 39.47 28.35
CA THR A 54 34.31 38.05 28.32
C THR A 54 32.80 37.88 28.25
N ASN A 55 32.30 37.42 27.12
CA ASN A 55 31.03 36.72 27.03
C ASN A 55 31.12 35.70 25.89
N GLN A 56 31.32 34.44 26.30
CA GLN A 56 31.01 33.28 25.48
C GLN A 56 29.49 33.28 25.24
N PHE A 57 29.06 33.67 24.04
CA PHE A 57 27.71 33.38 23.58
C PHE A 57 27.77 32.42 22.39
N THR A 58 27.10 31.31 22.63
CA THR A 58 26.65 30.25 21.74
C THR A 58 25.98 30.79 20.47
N ASN A 59 26.26 30.16 19.32
CA ASN A 59 25.50 30.16 18.06
C ASN A 59 24.94 31.53 17.59
N ARG A 60 25.65 32.10 16.60
CA ARG A 60 25.58 33.46 16.02
C ARG A 60 24.20 34.14 16.04
N PRO A 61 24.23 35.47 16.20
CA PRO A 61 23.88 36.31 15.06
C PRO A 61 25.04 37.27 14.75
N LEU A 62 25.31 37.50 13.46
CA LEU A 62 25.91 38.72 12.90
C LEU A 62 26.50 39.65 13.95
N SER A 63 27.82 39.55 14.18
CA SER A 63 28.52 40.26 15.26
C SER A 63 28.10 41.73 15.30
N VAL A 64 27.16 42.05 16.18
CA VAL A 64 26.61 43.39 16.40
C VAL A 64 27.75 44.37 16.64
N ILE A 65 28.78 43.91 17.35
CA ILE A 65 30.02 44.64 17.63
C ILE A 65 30.75 45.00 16.34
N THR A 66 30.86 44.08 15.38
CA THR A 66 31.54 44.33 14.10
C THR A 66 30.73 45.28 13.23
N LEU A 67 29.40 45.11 13.16
CA LEU A 67 28.52 46.03 12.43
C LEU A 67 28.52 47.44 13.03
N GLN A 68 28.56 47.55 14.36
CA GLN A 68 28.70 48.84 15.06
C GLN A 68 30.08 49.49 14.80
N ALA A 69 31.15 48.70 14.75
CA ALA A 69 32.47 49.22 14.39
C ALA A 69 32.48 49.79 12.95
N TRP A 70 31.73 49.18 12.05
CA TRP A 70 31.60 49.63 10.66
C TRP A 70 30.60 50.79 10.48
N SER A 71 29.60 50.89 11.34
CA SER A 71 28.61 51.97 11.30
C SER A 71 29.23 53.31 11.73
N GLN A 72 30.16 53.32 12.69
CA GLN A 72 30.81 54.55 13.17
C GLN A 72 31.42 55.46 12.07
N PRO A 73 32.32 54.99 11.20
CA PRO A 73 32.90 55.84 10.15
C PRO A 73 31.87 56.33 9.13
N LEU A 74 30.86 55.50 8.83
CA LEU A 74 29.76 55.88 7.93
C LEU A 74 28.80 56.88 8.57
N ASN A 75 28.55 56.76 9.88
CA ASN A 75 27.77 57.73 10.66
C ASN A 75 28.46 59.10 10.69
N LYS A 76 29.79 59.15 10.81
CA LYS A 76 30.55 60.41 10.69
C LYS A 76 30.37 61.08 9.32
N LEU A 77 30.31 60.31 8.23
CA LEU A 77 30.00 60.83 6.89
C LEU A 77 28.56 61.34 6.80
N ARG A 78 27.60 60.59 7.34
CA ARG A 78 26.19 60.99 7.40
C ARG A 78 26.02 62.31 8.17
N GLU A 79 26.66 62.42 9.33
CA GLU A 79 26.63 63.60 10.20
C GLU A 79 27.30 64.84 9.58
N ALA A 80 28.24 64.65 8.66
CA ALA A 80 28.81 65.70 7.83
C ALA A 80 27.81 66.29 6.79
N ARG A 81 26.53 65.88 6.85
CA ARG A 81 25.35 66.45 6.16
C ARG A 81 25.32 66.31 4.64
N LEU A 82 25.96 65.30 4.07
CA LEU A 82 25.93 65.09 2.62
C LEU A 82 24.80 64.19 2.14
N LEU A 83 24.38 63.18 2.92
CA LEU A 83 23.23 62.33 2.60
C LEU A 83 22.44 61.96 3.85
N HIS A 84 21.11 62.02 3.74
CA HIS A 84 20.20 61.57 4.80
C HIS A 84 20.13 60.03 4.92
N ASP A 85 20.49 59.30 3.85
CA ASP A 85 20.45 57.84 3.83
C ASP A 85 21.51 57.27 2.87
N ILE A 86 22.31 56.32 3.34
CA ILE A 86 23.35 55.65 2.57
C ILE A 86 22.81 54.29 2.13
N ARG A 87 22.25 54.27 0.91
CA ARG A 87 21.53 53.11 0.36
C ARG A 87 22.29 52.32 -0.70
N ASN A 88 23.27 52.92 -1.37
CA ASN A 88 24.02 52.24 -2.42
C ASN A 88 25.52 52.51 -2.28
N GLY A 89 26.33 51.59 -2.84
CA GLY A 89 27.79 51.68 -2.76
C GLY A 89 28.37 52.78 -3.64
N LYS A 90 27.67 53.18 -4.72
CA LYS A 90 28.10 54.25 -5.63
C LYS A 90 28.19 55.60 -4.91
N THR A 91 27.16 55.93 -4.14
CA THR A 91 27.06 57.12 -3.31
C THR A 91 28.17 57.15 -2.26
N ILE A 92 28.49 56.02 -1.61
CA ILE A 92 29.63 55.95 -0.69
C ILE A 92 30.95 56.24 -1.44
N ARG A 93 31.14 55.68 -2.64
CA ARG A 93 32.34 55.93 -3.45
C ARG A 93 32.48 57.40 -3.87
N GLU A 94 31.38 58.06 -4.24
CA GLU A 94 31.34 59.50 -4.57
C GLU A 94 31.70 60.35 -3.34
N LEU A 95 31.16 60.04 -2.17
CA LEU A 95 31.52 60.73 -0.92
C LEU A 95 33.00 60.55 -0.55
N LEU A 96 33.56 59.35 -0.77
CA LEU A 96 34.98 59.09 -0.51
C LEU A 96 35.90 59.86 -1.48
N SER A 97 35.47 60.10 -2.72
CA SER A 97 36.25 60.89 -3.68
C SER A 97 36.23 62.38 -3.30
N GLU A 98 35.09 62.91 -2.87
CA GLU A 98 34.94 64.27 -2.35
C GLU A 98 35.74 64.49 -1.04
N ALA A 99 35.77 63.49 -0.16
CA ALA A 99 36.60 63.53 1.05
C ALA A 99 38.08 63.67 0.71
N LYS A 100 38.53 62.96 -0.33
CA LYS A 100 39.93 62.98 -0.79
C LYS A 100 40.31 64.31 -1.45
N THR A 101 39.38 65.00 -2.11
CA THR A 101 39.61 66.31 -2.74
C THR A 101 39.56 67.48 -1.75
N GLY A 102 39.31 67.22 -0.46
CA GLY A 102 39.32 68.24 0.60
C GLY A 102 38.10 69.16 0.60
N THR A 103 37.07 68.83 -0.18
CA THR A 103 35.82 69.61 -0.30
C THR A 103 34.83 69.31 0.84
N LEU A 104 35.09 68.26 1.62
CA LEU A 104 34.27 67.78 2.72
C LEU A 104 34.76 68.38 4.05
N TYR A 105 34.15 69.48 4.49
CA TYR A 105 34.44 70.13 5.77
C TYR A 105 33.87 69.29 6.94
N GLY A 106 34.68 68.38 7.50
CA GLY A 106 34.34 67.60 8.70
C GLY A 106 35.51 66.75 9.24
N PRO A 107 35.42 66.21 10.48
CA PRO A 107 36.49 65.49 11.18
C PRO A 107 36.62 64.03 10.73
N ILE A 108 36.63 63.77 9.42
CA ILE A 108 36.74 62.42 8.87
C ILE A 108 38.22 62.06 8.74
N THR A 109 38.67 61.16 9.61
CA THR A 109 40.05 60.69 9.65
C THR A 109 40.40 59.83 8.41
N ASN A 110 41.67 59.83 8.00
CA ASN A 110 42.17 58.98 6.90
C ASN A 110 41.93 57.49 7.18
N GLU A 111 41.98 57.10 8.45
CA GLU A 111 41.69 55.75 8.94
C GLU A 111 40.23 55.35 8.66
N SER A 112 39.29 56.27 8.88
CA SER A 112 37.86 56.05 8.58
C SER A 112 37.63 55.90 7.08
N VAL A 113 38.28 56.73 6.25
CA VAL A 113 38.23 56.62 4.77
C VAL A 113 38.79 55.28 4.30
N SER A 114 39.93 54.85 4.85
CA SER A 114 40.54 53.55 4.54
C SER A 114 39.64 52.38 4.92
N LEU A 115 39.01 52.43 6.10
CA LEU A 115 38.09 51.39 6.59
C LEU A 115 36.84 51.29 5.71
N MET A 116 36.22 52.42 5.35
CA MET A 116 35.03 52.44 4.48
C MET A 116 35.34 51.91 3.08
N LYS A 117 36.50 52.25 2.52
CA LYS A 117 36.94 51.69 1.24
C LYS A 117 37.12 50.16 1.34
N ARG A 118 37.74 49.68 2.41
CA ARG A 118 37.92 48.24 2.65
C ARG A 118 36.58 47.51 2.75
N ILE A 119 35.61 48.09 3.45
CA ILE A 119 34.24 47.55 3.55
C ILE A 119 33.62 47.46 2.15
N LEU A 120 33.64 48.54 1.36
CA LEU A 120 33.11 48.54 -0.01
C LEU A 120 33.76 47.49 -0.91
N ASP A 121 35.09 47.40 -0.88
CA ASP A 121 35.86 46.47 -1.70
C ASP A 121 35.51 45.03 -1.30
N LYS A 122 35.42 44.74 0.00
CA LYS A 122 35.06 43.42 0.52
C LYS A 122 33.59 43.06 0.28
N THR A 123 32.68 44.03 0.39
CA THR A 123 31.27 43.84 0.05
C THR A 123 31.12 43.50 -1.43
N THR A 124 31.84 44.21 -2.30
CA THR A 124 31.87 43.95 -3.74
C THR A 124 32.44 42.55 -4.01
N GLU A 125 33.59 42.20 -3.44
CA GLU A 125 34.20 40.88 -3.60
C GLU A 125 33.23 39.76 -3.22
N GLN A 126 32.63 39.83 -2.04
CA GLN A 126 31.72 38.81 -1.55
C GLN A 126 30.46 38.69 -2.43
N LEU A 127 29.83 39.80 -2.81
CA LEU A 127 28.63 39.81 -3.66
C LEU A 127 28.85 39.20 -5.04
N TYR A 128 30.01 39.44 -5.66
CA TYR A 128 30.27 38.99 -7.04
C TYR A 128 31.11 37.71 -7.12
N SER A 129 31.73 37.25 -6.03
CA SER A 129 32.51 36.00 -6.02
C SER A 129 31.96 34.92 -5.10
N LYS A 130 31.49 35.25 -3.89
CA LYS A 130 31.08 34.24 -2.89
C LYS A 130 29.59 33.94 -2.94
N ILE A 131 28.73 34.96 -3.04
CA ILE A 131 27.28 34.77 -3.12
C ILE A 131 26.86 33.92 -4.33
N PRO A 132 27.43 34.09 -5.54
CA PRO A 132 27.12 33.20 -6.67
C PRO A 132 27.45 31.74 -6.39
N ILE A 133 28.59 31.46 -5.74
CA ILE A 133 28.98 30.09 -5.36
C ILE A 133 27.99 29.51 -4.34
N ILE A 134 27.50 30.31 -3.39
CA ILE A 134 26.46 29.89 -2.44
C ILE A 134 25.16 29.55 -3.18
N ILE A 135 24.73 30.41 -4.11
CA ILE A 135 23.55 30.19 -4.95
C ILE A 135 23.68 28.88 -5.73
N ASP A 136 24.83 28.64 -6.35
CA ASP A 136 25.10 27.44 -7.14
C ASP A 136 25.03 26.20 -6.25
N LYS A 137 25.70 26.21 -5.08
CA LYS A 137 25.66 25.10 -4.12
C LYS A 137 24.25 24.77 -3.64
N ILE A 138 23.45 25.78 -3.28
CA ILE A 138 22.06 25.58 -2.84
C ILE A 138 21.19 25.06 -4.00
N THR A 139 21.40 25.58 -5.21
CA THR A 139 20.69 25.14 -6.41
C THR A 139 21.02 23.68 -6.74
N ASP A 140 22.29 23.30 -6.70
CA ASP A 140 22.75 21.93 -6.93
C ASP A 140 22.17 20.96 -5.89
N LEU A 141 22.13 21.36 -4.61
CA LEU A 141 21.49 20.60 -3.54
C LEU A 141 19.99 20.41 -3.77
N MET A 142 19.28 21.48 -4.13
CA MET A 142 17.85 21.41 -4.43
C MET A 142 17.58 20.49 -5.63
N ASN A 143 18.35 20.60 -6.71
CA ASN A 143 18.22 19.76 -7.90
C ASN A 143 18.52 18.28 -7.59
N LEU A 144 19.54 18.03 -6.75
CA LEU A 144 19.88 16.70 -6.28
C LEU A 144 18.73 16.08 -5.49
N MET A 145 18.14 16.82 -4.56
CA MET A 145 16.98 16.37 -3.79
C MET A 145 15.78 16.15 -4.71
N GLU A 146 15.50 17.06 -5.63
CA GLU A 146 14.44 16.91 -6.62
C GLU A 146 14.59 15.64 -7.47
N GLN A 147 15.82 15.30 -7.86
CA GLN A 147 16.14 14.15 -8.70
C GLN A 147 15.99 12.81 -7.96
N TYR A 148 16.39 12.74 -6.69
CA TYR A 148 16.56 11.48 -5.98
C TYR A 148 15.53 11.21 -4.87
N PHE A 149 14.85 12.25 -4.37
CA PHE A 149 13.83 12.05 -3.34
C PHE A 149 12.55 11.51 -3.95
N LEU A 150 11.71 10.95 -3.07
CA LEU A 150 10.46 10.34 -3.49
C LEU A 150 9.54 11.39 -4.12
N SER A 151 8.84 10.99 -5.17
CA SER A 151 7.79 11.80 -5.79
C SER A 151 6.75 10.89 -6.42
N PHE A 152 5.47 11.25 -6.23
CA PHE A 152 4.32 10.43 -6.64
C PHE A 152 3.51 11.07 -7.76
N TYR A 153 3.65 12.38 -7.96
CA TYR A 153 2.94 13.14 -8.97
C TYR A 153 3.92 14.02 -9.76
N GLU A 154 3.63 14.26 -11.03
CA GLU A 154 4.34 15.29 -11.79
C GLU A 154 4.08 16.66 -11.17
N ILE A 155 5.13 17.48 -11.04
CA ILE A 155 5.09 18.80 -10.38
C ILE A 155 3.98 19.71 -10.96
N GLU A 156 3.73 19.60 -12.27
CA GLU A 156 2.69 20.36 -12.98
C GLU A 156 1.28 20.09 -12.43
N HIS A 157 0.99 18.84 -12.04
CA HIS A 157 -0.29 18.46 -11.46
C HIS A 157 -0.51 19.06 -10.06
N ILE A 158 0.53 19.16 -9.23
CA ILE A 158 0.46 19.73 -7.87
C ILE A 158 0.31 21.25 -7.92
N GLN A 159 1.01 21.91 -8.85
CA GLN A 159 0.94 23.35 -9.01
C GLN A 159 -0.48 23.81 -9.37
N ASP A 160 -1.16 23.08 -10.26
CA ASP A 160 -2.56 23.30 -10.59
C ASP A 160 -3.50 23.02 -9.40
N ILE A 161 -3.24 21.99 -8.60
CA ILE A 161 -4.05 21.66 -7.41
C ILE A 161 -3.93 22.76 -6.33
N ILE A 162 -2.70 23.22 -6.05
CA ILE A 162 -2.43 24.23 -5.02
C ILE A 162 -2.89 25.62 -5.46
N GLN A 163 -2.65 26.02 -6.71
CA GLN A 163 -2.98 27.35 -7.20
C GLN A 163 -4.45 27.53 -7.57
N ASN A 164 -5.11 26.51 -8.13
CA ASN A 164 -6.50 26.66 -8.61
C ASN A 164 -7.56 26.48 -7.52
N LYS A 165 -7.19 26.22 -6.25
CA LYS A 165 -8.13 25.94 -5.14
C LYS A 165 -9.29 25.02 -5.57
N ARG A 166 -9.04 24.08 -6.49
CA ARG A 166 -10.06 23.11 -6.82
C ARG A 166 -10.28 22.35 -5.53
N LYS A 167 -11.51 22.43 -5.01
CA LYS A 167 -11.97 21.57 -3.91
C LYS A 167 -12.02 20.16 -4.47
N GLU A 168 -10.88 19.57 -4.76
CA GLU A 168 -10.84 18.14 -4.99
C GLU A 168 -11.07 17.49 -3.63
N LYS A 169 -12.00 16.53 -3.64
CA LYS A 169 -12.12 15.56 -2.56
C LYS A 169 -10.71 15.05 -2.32
N VAL A 170 -10.26 15.12 -1.06
CA VAL A 170 -9.04 14.44 -0.60
C VAL A 170 -8.99 13.10 -1.32
N PRO A 171 -7.91 12.79 -2.06
CA PRO A 171 -7.82 11.50 -2.73
C PRO A 171 -8.02 10.42 -1.68
N ASP A 172 -8.61 9.30 -2.10
CA ASP A 172 -8.87 8.07 -1.32
C ASP A 172 -8.04 8.00 -0.02
N GLU A 173 -8.63 7.70 1.14
CA GLU A 173 -7.98 7.74 2.48
C GLU A 173 -6.56 7.13 2.50
N TYR A 174 -6.31 6.16 1.62
CA TYR A 174 -5.04 5.49 1.38
C TYR A 174 -3.93 6.32 0.70
N LEU A 175 -4.23 7.49 0.15
CA LEU A 175 -3.32 8.38 -0.59
C LEU A 175 -3.04 9.72 0.12
N GLU A 176 -3.67 9.98 1.26
CA GLU A 176 -3.54 11.24 2.00
C GLU A 176 -2.09 11.53 2.43
N THR A 177 -1.36 10.49 2.85
CA THR A 177 0.05 10.65 3.27
C THR A 177 0.96 11.02 2.10
N ALA A 178 0.78 10.37 0.95
CA ALA A 178 1.53 10.68 -0.27
C ALA A 178 1.22 12.10 -0.77
N TYR A 179 -0.06 12.48 -0.77
CA TYR A 179 -0.49 13.82 -1.15
C TYR A 179 0.07 14.92 -0.23
N THR A 180 0.05 14.67 1.09
CA THR A 180 0.58 15.61 2.09
C THR A 180 2.08 15.81 1.93
N TYR A 181 2.82 14.71 1.74
CA TYR A 181 4.26 14.75 1.50
C TYR A 181 4.60 15.53 0.22
N GLU A 182 3.91 15.24 -0.89
CA GLU A 182 4.16 15.90 -2.17
C GLU A 182 3.85 17.41 -2.13
N LYS A 183 2.79 17.80 -1.41
CA LYS A 183 2.50 19.21 -1.15
C LYS A 183 3.63 19.88 -0.36
N SER A 184 4.20 19.20 0.64
CA SER A 184 5.31 19.73 1.44
C SER A 184 6.58 19.90 0.59
N ARG A 185 6.93 18.88 -0.21
CA ARG A 185 8.01 18.92 -1.20
C ARG A 185 7.91 20.15 -2.11
N TRP A 186 6.74 20.42 -2.68
CA TRP A 186 6.52 21.61 -3.51
C TRP A 186 6.70 22.92 -2.75
N LEU A 187 6.21 23.00 -1.51
CA LEU A 187 6.36 24.19 -0.66
C LEU A 187 7.83 24.48 -0.37
N HIS A 188 8.62 23.46 -0.04
CA HIS A 188 10.06 23.61 0.19
C HIS A 188 10.78 24.10 -1.07
N MET A 189 10.51 23.50 -2.23
CA MET A 189 11.09 23.98 -3.50
C MET A 189 10.70 25.44 -3.80
N PHE A 190 9.45 25.80 -3.55
CA PHE A 190 8.97 27.18 -3.74
C PHE A 190 9.69 28.16 -2.81
N GLU A 191 9.84 27.82 -1.53
CA GLU A 191 10.55 28.63 -0.54
C GLU A 191 12.03 28.82 -0.90
N VAL A 192 12.74 27.73 -1.23
CA VAL A 192 14.14 27.79 -1.65
C VAL A 192 14.29 28.69 -2.87
N ASN A 193 13.44 28.53 -3.89
CA ASN A 193 13.48 29.38 -5.07
C ASN A 193 13.18 30.85 -4.78
N LYS A 194 12.29 31.14 -3.82
CA LYS A 194 12.03 32.51 -3.35
C LYS A 194 13.29 33.12 -2.73
N PHE A 195 14.00 32.39 -1.88
CA PHE A 195 15.25 32.85 -1.27
C PHE A 195 16.37 33.03 -2.31
N LEU A 196 16.55 32.06 -3.22
CA LEU A 196 17.52 32.16 -4.31
C LEU A 196 17.25 33.36 -5.23
N LYS A 197 15.98 33.69 -5.48
CA LYS A 197 15.61 34.89 -6.23
C LYS A 197 16.05 36.16 -5.51
N ILE A 198 15.82 36.27 -4.20
CA ILE A 198 16.26 37.41 -3.39
C ILE A 198 17.79 37.55 -3.48
N LEU A 199 18.54 36.46 -3.30
CA LEU A 199 20.01 36.45 -3.39
C LEU A 199 20.54 36.93 -4.75
N ARG A 200 19.86 36.57 -5.85
CA ARG A 200 20.24 37.00 -7.21
C ARG A 200 19.93 38.48 -7.47
N GLU A 201 18.89 39.01 -6.85
CA GLU A 201 18.46 40.41 -7.03
C GLU A 201 19.26 41.39 -6.17
N ILE A 202 19.70 40.99 -4.96
CA ILE A 202 20.41 41.87 -4.03
C ILE A 202 21.63 42.58 -4.67
N PRO A 203 22.55 41.89 -5.38
CA PRO A 203 23.67 42.54 -6.07
C PRO A 203 23.24 43.63 -7.06
N GLN A 204 22.11 43.46 -7.74
CA GLN A 204 21.60 44.45 -8.70
C GLN A 204 21.11 45.71 -7.98
N ARG A 205 20.51 45.55 -6.80
CA ARG A 205 20.01 46.66 -5.97
C ARG A 205 21.15 47.50 -5.37
N VAL A 206 22.36 46.93 -5.25
CA VAL A 206 23.57 47.62 -4.77
C VAL A 206 24.05 48.70 -5.74
N GLU A 207 23.85 48.48 -7.03
CA GLU A 207 24.28 49.38 -8.10
C GLU A 207 23.18 50.33 -8.57
N ASP A 208 21.94 50.12 -8.15
CA ASP A 208 20.82 51.03 -8.42
C ASP A 208 21.07 52.41 -7.77
N VAL A 209 20.74 53.45 -8.52
CA VAL A 209 20.75 54.86 -8.08
C VAL A 209 19.88 55.04 -6.82
N LYS A 210 18.79 54.27 -6.67
CA LYS A 210 17.91 54.30 -5.50
C LYS A 210 18.47 53.52 -4.29
N GLY A 211 19.37 52.58 -4.55
CA GLY A 211 19.96 51.69 -3.55
C GLY A 211 18.99 50.73 -2.85
N VAL A 212 19.47 50.13 -1.76
CA VAL A 212 18.71 49.20 -0.92
C VAL A 212 18.06 49.98 0.22
N ALA A 213 16.73 50.06 0.23
CA ALA A 213 16.00 50.63 1.34
C ALA A 213 15.82 49.60 2.46
N LEU A 214 15.92 50.01 3.72
CA LEU A 214 15.75 49.13 4.88
C LEU A 214 14.43 48.33 4.85
N SER A 215 13.35 48.95 4.37
CA SER A 215 12.03 48.31 4.22
C SER A 215 11.99 47.18 3.18
N THR A 216 13.02 47.04 2.35
CA THR A 216 13.14 45.98 1.34
C THR A 216 13.94 44.77 1.83
N LEU A 217 14.51 44.85 3.03
CA LEU A 217 15.20 43.76 3.71
C LEU A 217 14.23 42.98 4.62
N SER A 218 14.63 41.77 5.02
CA SER A 218 13.96 40.92 6.00
C SER A 218 13.69 41.64 7.31
N LYS A 219 12.71 41.15 8.09
CA LYS A 219 12.39 41.73 9.41
C LYS A 219 13.59 41.60 10.35
N GLU A 220 14.32 40.50 10.24
CA GLU A 220 15.51 40.19 11.02
C GLU A 220 16.62 41.23 10.74
N SER A 221 16.84 41.58 9.47
CA SER A 221 17.76 42.67 9.10
C SER A 221 17.27 44.04 9.58
N GLN A 222 15.96 44.31 9.54
CA GLN A 222 15.39 45.56 10.07
C GLN A 222 15.58 45.68 11.58
N GLU A 223 15.37 44.60 12.33
CA GLU A 223 15.62 44.54 13.76
C GLU A 223 17.11 44.70 14.09
N LEU A 224 17.98 44.04 13.31
CA LEU A 224 19.42 44.17 13.47
C LEU A 224 19.88 45.60 13.23
N ALA A 225 19.30 46.28 12.24
CA ALA A 225 19.58 47.68 11.94
C ALA A 225 19.28 48.59 13.12
N LEU A 226 18.16 48.35 13.81
CA LEU A 226 17.75 49.09 15.00
C LEU A 226 18.71 48.82 16.17
N ARG A 227 19.08 47.54 16.39
CA ARG A 227 20.01 47.15 17.47
C ARG A 227 21.42 47.74 17.27
N CYS A 228 21.85 47.92 16.03
CA CYS A 228 23.17 48.43 15.68
C CYS A 228 23.21 49.96 15.40
N ASP A 229 22.08 50.66 15.55
CA ASP A 229 21.90 52.07 15.17
C ASP A 229 22.40 52.38 13.75
N CYS A 230 22.06 51.51 12.80
CA CYS A 230 22.48 51.59 11.40
C CYS A 230 21.31 51.64 10.40
N THR A 231 20.16 52.17 10.84
CA THR A 231 18.93 52.28 10.03
C THR A 231 19.09 53.11 8.75
N SER A 232 19.94 54.15 8.78
CA SER A 232 20.29 54.97 7.61
C SER A 232 21.46 54.42 6.79
N LEU A 233 21.94 53.21 7.12
CA LEU A 233 23.10 52.56 6.51
C LEU A 233 22.70 51.19 5.95
N SER A 234 21.53 51.10 5.35
CA SER A 234 20.96 49.85 4.79
C SER A 234 21.96 49.07 3.92
N TYR A 235 22.91 49.78 3.29
CA TYR A 235 24.02 49.19 2.54
C TYR A 235 24.86 48.16 3.33
N ILE A 236 25.19 48.42 4.60
CA ILE A 236 26.05 47.50 5.37
C ILE A 236 25.34 46.19 5.74
N LEU A 237 24.01 46.16 5.60
CA LEU A 237 23.16 45.01 5.92
C LEU A 237 22.92 44.09 4.71
N ILE A 238 23.42 44.44 3.53
CA ILE A 238 23.26 43.65 2.30
C ILE A 238 23.84 42.24 2.45
N LEU A 239 25.09 42.11 2.90
CA LEU A 239 25.70 40.80 3.08
C LEU A 239 25.10 40.02 4.25
N PRO A 240 24.83 40.65 5.41
CA PRO A 240 23.99 40.05 6.45
C PRO A 240 22.69 39.45 5.94
N GLU A 241 21.95 40.18 5.10
CA GLU A 241 20.73 39.70 4.46
C GLU A 241 21.03 38.48 3.56
N CYS A 242 22.06 38.54 2.71
CA CYS A 242 22.41 37.42 1.85
C CYS A 242 22.71 36.14 2.64
N TYR A 243 23.49 36.22 3.73
CA TYR A 243 23.79 35.04 4.53
C TYR A 243 22.58 34.54 5.29
N TYR A 244 21.69 35.44 5.73
CA TYR A 244 20.42 35.06 6.35
C TYR A 244 19.52 34.29 5.36
N GLU A 245 19.27 34.83 4.17
CA GLU A 245 18.41 34.19 3.17
C GLU A 245 19.01 32.86 2.67
N ALA A 246 20.34 32.77 2.55
CA ALA A 246 21.01 31.52 2.21
C ALA A 246 20.82 30.44 3.31
N ARG A 247 20.84 30.82 4.59
CA ARG A 247 20.55 29.89 5.69
C ARG A 247 19.09 29.45 5.69
N GLN A 248 18.15 30.37 5.47
CA GLN A 248 16.73 30.03 5.35
C GLN A 248 16.47 29.02 4.22
N ALA A 249 17.16 29.17 3.09
CA ALA A 249 17.11 28.19 2.01
C ALA A 249 17.65 26.82 2.45
N LEU A 250 18.80 26.77 3.13
CA LEU A 250 19.35 25.51 3.66
C LEU A 250 18.43 24.87 4.72
N ASP A 251 17.82 25.66 5.59
CA ASP A 251 16.89 25.17 6.62
C ASP A 251 15.64 24.54 5.99
N SER A 252 15.12 25.13 4.90
CA SER A 252 14.02 24.54 4.13
C SER A 252 14.43 23.22 3.46
N LEU A 253 15.65 23.14 2.88
CA LEU A 253 16.20 21.89 2.35
C LEU A 253 16.42 20.82 3.44
N ARG A 254 16.92 21.19 4.62
CA ARG A 254 17.07 20.26 5.77
C ARG A 254 15.73 19.73 6.24
N THR A 255 14.71 20.58 6.27
CA THR A 255 13.36 20.18 6.64
C THR A 255 12.81 19.18 5.63
N TRP A 256 12.98 19.45 4.33
CA TRP A 256 12.59 18.52 3.27
C TRP A 256 13.32 17.17 3.38
N LEU A 257 14.64 17.15 3.63
CA LEU A 257 15.40 15.91 3.89
C LEU A 257 14.79 15.11 5.06
N SER A 258 14.47 15.77 6.17
CA SER A 258 13.85 15.14 7.34
C SER A 258 12.48 14.53 7.01
N GLU A 259 11.68 15.22 6.22
CA GLU A 259 10.35 14.76 5.81
C GLU A 259 10.41 13.60 4.82
N ASP A 260 11.30 13.66 3.82
CA ASP A 260 11.50 12.57 2.86
C ASP A 260 11.99 11.30 3.56
N THR A 261 12.91 11.43 4.53
CA THR A 261 13.39 10.30 5.34
C THR A 261 12.23 9.63 6.09
N LYS A 262 11.40 10.42 6.79
CA LYS A 262 10.21 9.90 7.51
C LYS A 262 9.23 9.23 6.57
N TYR A 263 9.07 9.78 5.37
CA TYR A 263 8.15 9.26 4.38
C TYR A 263 8.65 7.95 3.77
N ASN A 264 9.95 7.84 3.49
CA ASN A 264 10.58 6.58 3.11
C ASN A 264 10.40 5.50 4.19
N ASP A 265 10.62 5.84 5.47
CA ASP A 265 10.39 4.89 6.58
C ASP A 265 8.93 4.41 6.64
N PHE A 266 7.98 5.33 6.41
CA PHE A 266 6.56 5.01 6.31
C PHE A 266 6.26 4.04 5.17
N ILE A 267 6.84 4.26 3.98
CA ILE A 267 6.67 3.36 2.83
C ILE A 267 7.26 2.00 3.12
N GLN A 268 8.49 1.92 3.64
CA GLN A 268 9.14 0.65 3.95
C GLN A 268 8.33 -0.17 4.97
N THR A 269 7.83 0.49 6.01
CA THR A 269 6.97 -0.14 7.03
C THR A 269 5.66 -0.63 6.41
N SER A 270 5.03 0.19 5.56
CA SER A 270 3.76 -0.14 4.91
C SER A 270 3.91 -1.31 3.93
N LEU A 271 4.99 -1.34 3.16
CA LEU A 271 5.30 -2.44 2.24
C LEU A 271 5.48 -3.76 3.00
N LYS A 272 6.24 -3.74 4.10
CA LYS A 272 6.45 -4.93 4.93
C LYS A 272 5.14 -5.50 5.48
N LEU A 273 4.26 -4.64 5.98
CA LEU A 273 2.93 -5.05 6.46
C LEU A 273 2.06 -5.64 5.33
N LEU A 274 2.17 -5.08 4.11
CA LEU A 274 1.45 -5.59 2.95
C LEU A 274 1.97 -6.96 2.51
N GLU A 275 3.28 -7.17 2.53
CA GLU A 275 3.93 -8.46 2.25
C GLU A 275 3.51 -9.53 3.26
N GLU A 276 3.45 -9.19 4.55
CA GLU A 276 2.97 -10.08 5.60
C GLU A 276 1.51 -10.49 5.37
N LYS A 277 0.61 -9.53 5.10
CA LYS A 277 -0.80 -9.80 4.76
C LYS A 277 -0.95 -10.66 3.51
N TYR A 278 -0.16 -10.38 2.48
CA TYR A 278 -0.14 -11.17 1.24
C TYR A 278 0.28 -12.62 1.53
N LEU A 279 1.32 -12.82 2.35
CA LEU A 279 1.79 -14.15 2.70
C LEU A 279 0.76 -14.94 3.52
N GLU A 280 0.04 -14.29 4.43
CA GLU A 280 -1.08 -14.89 5.17
C GLU A 280 -2.23 -15.28 4.25
N ALA A 281 -2.65 -14.38 3.36
CA ALA A 281 -3.69 -14.65 2.38
C ALA A 281 -3.31 -15.81 1.45
N LYS A 282 -2.05 -15.88 1.03
CA LYS A 282 -1.51 -16.97 0.21
C LYS A 282 -1.56 -18.31 0.95
N LYS A 283 -1.20 -18.35 2.23
CA LYS A 283 -1.30 -19.57 3.06
C LYS A 283 -2.76 -20.03 3.19
N ALA A 284 -3.68 -19.11 3.47
CA ALA A 284 -5.10 -19.42 3.57
C ALA A 284 -5.66 -19.97 2.25
N PHE A 285 -5.26 -19.38 1.12
CA PHE A 285 -5.64 -19.85 -0.21
C PHE A 285 -5.17 -21.28 -0.48
N GLU A 286 -3.90 -21.60 -0.20
CA GLU A 286 -3.37 -22.97 -0.38
C GLU A 286 -4.06 -23.98 0.55
N MET A 287 -4.37 -23.62 1.79
CA MET A 287 -5.17 -24.47 2.69
C MET A 287 -6.56 -24.74 2.09
N ASN A 288 -7.28 -23.71 1.64
CA ASN A 288 -8.59 -23.87 1.02
C ASN A 288 -8.54 -24.74 -0.25
N LYS A 289 -7.49 -24.57 -1.06
CA LYS A 289 -7.26 -25.39 -2.26
C LYS A 289 -7.07 -26.87 -1.91
N THR A 290 -6.32 -27.18 -0.84
CA THR A 290 -6.18 -28.58 -0.39
C THR A 290 -7.50 -29.15 0.13
N GLN A 291 -8.29 -28.38 0.89
CA GLN A 291 -9.61 -28.81 1.36
C GLN A 291 -10.57 -29.07 0.20
N LEU A 292 -10.59 -28.19 -0.81
CA LEU A 292 -11.39 -28.37 -2.02
C LEU A 292 -11.06 -29.70 -2.71
N SER A 293 -9.77 -29.99 -2.89
CA SER A 293 -9.33 -31.25 -3.51
C SER A 293 -9.77 -32.51 -2.71
N GLN A 294 -9.87 -32.40 -1.38
CA GLN A 294 -10.39 -33.50 -0.55
C GLN A 294 -11.89 -33.67 -0.72
N ILE A 295 -12.63 -32.56 -0.81
CA ILE A 295 -14.08 -32.56 -1.05
C ILE A 295 -14.38 -33.16 -2.43
N GLU A 296 -13.63 -32.77 -3.47
CA GLU A 296 -13.76 -33.33 -4.83
C GLU A 296 -13.57 -34.84 -4.83
N ARG A 297 -12.51 -35.35 -4.18
CA ARG A 297 -12.28 -36.81 -4.05
C ARG A 297 -13.42 -37.52 -3.32
N ARG A 298 -13.96 -36.92 -2.26
CA ARG A 298 -15.11 -37.49 -1.52
C ARG A 298 -16.37 -37.51 -2.40
N ALA A 299 -16.64 -36.42 -3.11
CA ALA A 299 -17.78 -36.32 -4.02
C ALA A 299 -17.70 -37.38 -5.13
N GLU A 300 -16.50 -37.62 -5.69
CA GLU A 300 -16.29 -38.64 -6.70
C GLU A 300 -16.47 -40.06 -6.16
N SER A 301 -15.98 -40.34 -4.95
CA SER A 301 -16.25 -41.60 -4.25
C SER A 301 -17.74 -41.83 -4.00
N HIS A 302 -18.46 -40.78 -3.56
CA HIS A 302 -19.91 -40.87 -3.31
C HIS A 302 -20.66 -41.13 -4.61
N ARG A 303 -20.30 -40.44 -5.70
CA ARG A 303 -20.87 -40.65 -7.03
C ARG A 303 -20.66 -42.09 -7.52
N PHE A 304 -19.48 -42.66 -7.29
CA PHE A 304 -19.22 -44.07 -7.61
C PHE A 304 -20.13 -45.02 -6.81
N GLN A 305 -20.30 -44.79 -5.51
CA GLN A 305 -21.20 -45.60 -4.68
C GLN A 305 -22.67 -45.48 -5.12
N LEU A 306 -23.10 -44.26 -5.46
CA LEU A 306 -24.46 -43.97 -5.92
C LEU A 306 -24.77 -44.72 -7.22
N ASN A 307 -23.87 -44.66 -8.21
CA ASN A 307 -24.00 -45.44 -9.44
C ASN A 307 -24.09 -46.95 -9.19
N LYS A 308 -23.33 -47.47 -8.21
CA LYS A 308 -23.39 -48.90 -7.86
C LYS A 308 -24.74 -49.27 -7.26
N LEU A 309 -25.27 -48.44 -6.36
CA LEU A 309 -26.59 -48.65 -5.75
C LEU A 309 -27.70 -48.54 -6.80
N GLU A 310 -27.61 -47.60 -7.74
CA GLU A 310 -28.54 -47.50 -8.87
C GLU A 310 -28.56 -48.78 -9.71
N GLN A 311 -27.39 -49.33 -10.06
CA GLN A 311 -27.29 -50.61 -10.77
C GLN A 311 -27.87 -51.79 -9.97
N GLU A 312 -27.59 -51.87 -8.67
CA GLU A 312 -28.16 -52.90 -7.81
C GLU A 312 -29.70 -52.78 -7.73
N ASN A 313 -30.21 -51.55 -7.70
CA ASN A 313 -31.65 -51.30 -7.65
C ASN A 313 -32.33 -51.68 -8.97
N GLU A 314 -31.75 -51.33 -10.13
CA GLU A 314 -32.25 -51.78 -11.45
C GLU A 314 -32.29 -53.31 -11.56
N ILE A 315 -31.27 -54.00 -11.04
CA ILE A 315 -31.25 -55.48 -11.02
C ILE A 315 -32.37 -56.02 -10.12
N ASN A 316 -32.60 -55.41 -8.96
CA ASN A 316 -33.65 -55.84 -8.05
C ASN A 316 -35.05 -55.57 -8.61
N GLU A 317 -35.28 -54.42 -9.25
CA GLU A 317 -36.53 -54.12 -9.95
C GLU A 317 -36.82 -55.17 -11.02
N LYS A 318 -35.85 -55.50 -11.89
CA LYS A 318 -36.00 -56.57 -12.88
C LYS A 318 -36.35 -57.93 -12.26
N LYS A 319 -35.70 -58.28 -11.13
CA LYS A 319 -36.03 -59.52 -10.41
C LYS A 319 -37.45 -59.51 -9.85
N TYR A 320 -37.90 -58.35 -9.34
CA TYR A 320 -39.27 -58.19 -8.86
C TYR A 320 -40.28 -58.35 -10.00
N GLU A 321 -40.05 -57.71 -11.15
CA GLU A 321 -40.87 -57.86 -12.36
C GLU A 321 -40.91 -59.33 -12.85
N GLU A 322 -39.76 -60.01 -12.87
CA GLU A 322 -39.69 -61.45 -13.21
C GLU A 322 -40.46 -62.32 -12.21
N PHE A 323 -40.42 -61.98 -10.92
CA PHE A 323 -41.16 -62.72 -9.90
C PHE A 323 -42.67 -62.49 -10.04
N GLU A 324 -43.09 -61.25 -10.24
CA GLU A 324 -44.48 -60.87 -10.46
C GLU A 324 -45.06 -61.53 -11.71
N THR A 325 -44.32 -61.53 -12.82
CA THR A 325 -44.72 -62.25 -14.05
C THR A 325 -44.86 -63.75 -13.82
N ARG A 326 -43.90 -64.39 -13.12
CA ARG A 326 -44.00 -65.82 -12.76
C ARG A 326 -45.20 -66.12 -11.86
N LEU A 327 -45.49 -65.25 -10.89
CA LEU A 327 -46.64 -65.39 -10.01
C LEU A 327 -47.94 -65.31 -10.82
N ASN A 328 -48.07 -64.30 -11.69
CA ASN A 328 -49.22 -64.12 -12.57
C ASN A 328 -49.44 -65.33 -13.50
N VAL A 329 -48.36 -65.95 -14.01
CA VAL A 329 -48.46 -67.19 -14.80
C VAL A 329 -48.99 -68.34 -13.94
N LYS A 330 -48.44 -68.54 -12.73
CA LYS A 330 -48.90 -69.59 -11.82
C LYS A 330 -50.35 -69.39 -11.36
N GLU A 331 -50.77 -68.15 -11.11
CA GLU A 331 -52.15 -67.83 -10.76
C GLU A 331 -53.09 -68.16 -11.92
N ARG A 332 -52.72 -67.80 -13.17
CA ARG A 332 -53.49 -68.19 -14.36
C ARG A 332 -53.56 -69.71 -14.53
N GLU A 333 -52.46 -70.43 -14.33
CA GLU A 333 -52.44 -71.89 -14.38
C GLU A 333 -53.32 -72.52 -13.29
N TYR A 334 -53.27 -71.99 -12.07
CA TYR A 334 -54.10 -72.45 -10.95
C TYR A 334 -55.59 -72.21 -11.23
N ILE A 335 -55.96 -71.02 -11.70
CA ILE A 335 -57.33 -70.68 -12.10
C ILE A 335 -57.78 -71.60 -13.25
N SER A 336 -56.94 -71.83 -14.25
CA SER A 336 -57.24 -72.74 -15.38
C SER A 336 -57.46 -74.18 -14.90
N LYS A 337 -56.59 -74.71 -14.03
CA LYS A 337 -56.77 -76.04 -13.43
C LYS A 337 -58.06 -76.12 -12.61
N ARG A 338 -58.35 -75.10 -11.80
CA ARG A 338 -59.58 -75.02 -11.00
C ARG A 338 -60.84 -75.02 -11.89
N LEU A 339 -60.87 -74.21 -12.94
CA LEU A 339 -61.94 -74.22 -13.94
C LEU A 339 -62.10 -75.60 -14.59
N THR A 340 -60.99 -76.28 -14.86
CA THR A 340 -61.03 -77.65 -15.41
C THR A 340 -61.64 -78.63 -14.42
N TYR A 341 -61.29 -78.54 -13.13
CA TYR A 341 -61.87 -79.34 -12.06
C TYR A 341 -63.37 -79.04 -11.84
N GLU A 342 -63.77 -77.77 -11.88
CA GLU A 342 -65.18 -77.36 -11.78
C GLU A 342 -65.99 -77.90 -12.97
N VAL A 343 -65.42 -77.91 -14.19
CA VAL A 343 -66.04 -78.55 -15.37
C VAL A 343 -66.13 -80.08 -15.21
N TYR A 344 -65.10 -80.73 -14.66
CA TYR A 344 -65.16 -82.16 -14.35
C TYR A 344 -66.21 -82.48 -13.28
N GLU A 345 -66.34 -81.65 -12.24
CA GLU A 345 -67.39 -81.77 -11.23
C GLU A 345 -68.79 -81.54 -11.82
N GLU A 346 -68.98 -80.56 -12.70
CA GLU A 346 -70.25 -80.37 -13.41
C GLU A 346 -70.59 -81.58 -14.30
N GLN A 347 -69.61 -82.15 -15.00
CA GLN A 347 -69.81 -83.35 -15.81
C GLN A 347 -70.12 -84.58 -14.94
N LEU A 348 -69.45 -84.73 -13.80
CA LEU A 348 -69.72 -85.79 -12.82
C LEU A 348 -71.11 -85.65 -12.21
N ASN A 349 -71.51 -84.43 -11.84
CA ASN A 349 -72.85 -84.14 -11.31
C ASN A 349 -73.94 -84.38 -12.36
N LYS A 350 -73.71 -84.03 -13.63
CA LYS A 350 -74.62 -84.42 -14.75
C LYS A 350 -74.70 -85.93 -14.92
N PHE A 351 -73.59 -86.65 -14.73
CA PHE A 351 -73.56 -88.11 -14.80
C PHE A 351 -74.34 -88.76 -13.64
N ILE A 352 -74.17 -88.23 -12.42
CA ILE A 352 -74.90 -88.66 -11.23
C ILE A 352 -76.40 -88.35 -11.34
N GLN A 353 -76.78 -87.20 -11.90
CA GLN A 353 -78.20 -86.89 -12.19
C GLN A 353 -78.79 -87.82 -13.25
N LYS A 354 -78.05 -88.11 -14.34
CA LYS A 354 -78.49 -89.10 -15.34
C LYS A 354 -78.66 -90.50 -14.78
N SER A 355 -77.90 -90.86 -13.74
CA SER A 355 -78.01 -92.18 -13.08
C SER A 355 -79.23 -92.33 -12.16
N LYS A 356 -79.98 -91.25 -11.87
CA LYS A 356 -81.14 -91.28 -10.95
C LYS A 356 -82.51 -91.39 -11.63
N GLU A 357 -82.59 -91.34 -12.95
CA GLU A 357 -83.87 -91.41 -13.67
C GLU A 357 -83.86 -92.53 -14.71
N THR A 358 -83.98 -93.77 -14.25
CA THR A 358 -84.92 -94.83 -14.72
C THR A 358 -84.41 -96.24 -14.38
N PRO A 359 -85.32 -97.21 -14.14
CA PRO A 359 -85.06 -98.36 -13.28
C PRO A 359 -84.93 -99.70 -14.05
N ASP A 360 -84.52 -100.69 -13.26
CA ASP A 360 -84.62 -102.14 -13.43
C ASP A 360 -83.41 -102.93 -13.98
N ASN A 361 -82.82 -103.68 -13.02
CA ASN A 361 -82.26 -105.04 -13.11
C ASN A 361 -81.51 -105.47 -14.39
N THR A 362 -80.18 -105.53 -14.33
CA THR A 362 -79.36 -106.76 -14.21
C THR A 362 -77.85 -106.45 -14.35
N ASP A 363 -77.00 -107.28 -13.74
CA ASP A 363 -75.53 -107.31 -13.85
C ASP A 363 -74.69 -106.19 -13.19
N ASN A 364 -74.82 -106.12 -11.87
CA ASN A 364 -74.00 -105.29 -10.99
C ASN A 364 -72.63 -105.89 -10.58
N HIS A 365 -72.17 -107.00 -11.16
CA HIS A 365 -70.92 -107.63 -10.68
C HIS A 365 -69.63 -107.03 -11.29
N VAL A 366 -69.70 -106.50 -12.52
CA VAL A 366 -68.52 -105.96 -13.24
C VAL A 366 -68.19 -104.51 -12.84
N VAL A 367 -69.20 -103.72 -12.48
CA VAL A 367 -69.02 -102.31 -12.05
C VAL A 367 -68.42 -102.24 -10.64
N ILE A 368 -68.79 -103.16 -9.74
CA ILE A 368 -68.25 -103.22 -8.38
C ILE A 368 -66.78 -103.63 -8.38
N GLU A 369 -66.35 -104.56 -9.25
CA GLU A 369 -64.92 -104.92 -9.37
C GLU A 369 -64.08 -103.76 -9.93
N LYS A 370 -64.61 -103.01 -10.90
CA LYS A 370 -63.92 -101.84 -11.46
C LYS A 370 -63.78 -100.73 -10.41
N PHE A 371 -64.84 -100.45 -9.66
CA PHE A 371 -64.80 -99.51 -8.54
C PHE A 371 -63.84 -99.93 -7.42
N GLN A 372 -63.76 -101.22 -7.11
CA GLN A 372 -62.80 -101.72 -6.12
C GLN A 372 -61.34 -101.64 -6.59
N LYS A 373 -61.09 -101.81 -7.90
CA LYS A 373 -59.77 -101.57 -8.50
C LYS A 373 -59.38 -100.10 -8.44
N ASP A 374 -60.31 -99.22 -8.80
CA ASP A 374 -60.09 -97.77 -8.79
C ASP A 374 -59.89 -97.25 -7.34
N LEU A 375 -60.64 -97.78 -6.36
CA LEU A 375 -60.42 -97.50 -4.93
C LEU A 375 -59.07 -98.01 -4.42
N LYS A 376 -58.60 -99.19 -4.87
CA LYS A 376 -57.25 -99.68 -4.54
C LYS A 376 -56.14 -98.84 -5.16
N GLN A 377 -56.39 -98.28 -6.35
CA GLN A 377 -55.42 -97.41 -7.02
C GLN A 377 -55.35 -96.03 -6.35
N LEU A 378 -56.51 -95.42 -6.03
CA LEU A 378 -56.60 -94.19 -5.24
C LEU A 378 -55.98 -94.35 -3.85
N SER A 379 -56.19 -95.49 -3.19
CA SER A 379 -55.55 -95.82 -1.90
C SER A 379 -54.02 -95.91 -2.00
N LYS A 380 -53.46 -96.29 -3.15
CA LYS A 380 -52.01 -96.31 -3.39
C LYS A 380 -51.44 -94.94 -3.76
N GLU A 381 -52.25 -94.04 -4.32
CA GLU A 381 -51.83 -92.70 -4.72
C GLU A 381 -51.99 -91.66 -3.59
N LEU A 382 -52.93 -91.88 -2.66
CA LEU A 382 -53.15 -91.00 -1.50
C LEU A 382 -51.89 -90.74 -0.66
N PRO A 383 -51.04 -91.74 -0.35
CA PRO A 383 -49.80 -91.52 0.40
C PRO A 383 -48.77 -90.70 -0.39
N LYS A 384 -48.73 -90.83 -1.73
CA LYS A 384 -47.83 -90.05 -2.58
C LYS A 384 -48.26 -88.58 -2.62
N LEU A 385 -49.58 -88.34 -2.70
CA LEU A 385 -50.13 -86.99 -2.64
C LEU A 385 -49.89 -86.33 -1.28
N LYS A 386 -50.06 -87.09 -0.19
CA LYS A 386 -49.74 -86.63 1.16
C LYS A 386 -48.25 -86.30 1.32
N SER A 387 -47.36 -87.12 0.76
CA SER A 387 -45.91 -86.83 0.75
C SER A 387 -45.55 -85.57 -0.05
N HIS A 388 -46.26 -85.27 -1.15
CA HIS A 388 -46.06 -84.03 -1.91
C HIS A 388 -46.57 -82.80 -1.15
N VAL A 389 -47.70 -82.90 -0.47
CA VAL A 389 -48.25 -81.82 0.36
C VAL A 389 -47.37 -81.57 1.59
N ASP A 390 -46.85 -82.64 2.22
CA ASP A 390 -45.90 -82.52 3.32
C ASP A 390 -44.57 -81.92 2.85
N ALA A 391 -44.06 -82.29 1.66
CA ALA A 391 -42.86 -81.68 1.06
C ALA A 391 -43.02 -80.16 0.84
N ILE A 392 -44.16 -79.72 0.29
CA ILE A 392 -44.46 -78.30 0.09
C ILE A 392 -44.53 -77.54 1.43
N LYS A 393 -45.07 -78.16 2.49
CA LYS A 393 -45.08 -77.58 3.84
C LYS A 393 -43.66 -77.43 4.42
N THR A 394 -42.80 -78.43 4.26
CA THR A 394 -41.40 -78.35 4.72
C THR A 394 -40.58 -77.32 3.96
N ASP A 395 -40.76 -77.20 2.64
CA ASP A 395 -40.05 -76.20 1.83
C ASP A 395 -40.50 -74.77 2.15
N SER A 396 -41.79 -74.57 2.41
CA SER A 396 -42.35 -73.26 2.78
C SER A 396 -41.89 -72.82 4.18
N ILE A 397 -41.81 -73.74 5.15
CA ILE A 397 -41.32 -73.45 6.50
C ILE A 397 -39.80 -73.22 6.50
N GLY A 398 -39.05 -73.99 5.71
CA GLY A 398 -37.60 -73.79 5.52
C GLY A 398 -37.27 -72.42 4.92
N PHE A 399 -38.08 -71.95 3.96
CA PHE A 399 -37.91 -70.62 3.35
C PHE A 399 -38.19 -69.48 4.36
N ILE A 400 -39.22 -69.63 5.20
CA ILE A 400 -39.57 -68.62 6.23
C ILE A 400 -38.49 -68.57 7.34
N ILE A 401 -37.98 -69.73 7.78
CA ILE A 401 -36.90 -69.78 8.79
C ILE A 401 -35.59 -69.20 8.22
N GLY A 402 -35.27 -69.49 6.95
CA GLY A 402 -34.13 -68.90 6.25
C GLY A 402 -34.22 -67.37 6.12
N TYR A 403 -35.41 -66.84 5.81
CA TYR A 403 -35.63 -65.39 5.72
C TYR A 403 -35.49 -64.69 7.08
N ILE A 404 -35.97 -65.32 8.17
CA ILE A 404 -35.84 -64.79 9.53
C ILE A 404 -34.37 -64.83 10.01
N MET A 405 -33.59 -65.86 9.66
CA MET A 405 -32.16 -65.90 9.98
C MET A 405 -31.35 -64.83 9.21
N ILE A 406 -31.65 -64.57 7.94
CA ILE A 406 -30.96 -63.53 7.16
C ILE A 406 -31.26 -62.12 7.69
N ILE A 407 -32.50 -61.86 8.14
CA ILE A 407 -32.87 -60.58 8.77
C ILE A 407 -32.13 -60.41 10.12
N ASN A 408 -32.02 -61.45 10.94
CA ASN A 408 -31.30 -61.37 12.22
C ASN A 408 -29.77 -61.24 12.05
N CYS A 409 -29.17 -61.81 11.00
CA CYS A 409 -27.74 -61.61 10.72
C CYS A 409 -27.40 -60.20 10.18
N LYS A 410 -28.37 -59.45 9.65
CA LYS A 410 -28.18 -58.06 9.20
C LYS A 410 -28.34 -57.00 10.29
N ILE A 411 -28.75 -57.39 11.51
CA ILE A 411 -28.93 -56.48 12.65
C ILE A 411 -27.75 -56.56 13.65
N ILE A 412 -26.80 -57.49 13.44
CA ILE A 412 -25.65 -57.71 14.35
C ILE A 412 -24.28 -57.41 13.68
N TYR A 413 -24.29 -56.83 12.49
CA TYR A 413 -23.13 -56.14 11.89
C TYR A 413 -23.57 -54.74 11.44
#